data_AF-A0AAU6JAC0-F1
#
_entry.id   AF-A0AAU6JAC0-F1
#
_cell.length_a   1.000
_cell.length_b   1.000
_cell.length_c   1.000
_cell.angle_alpha   90.00
_cell.angle_beta   90.00
_cell.angle_gamma   90.00
#
_symmetry.space_group_name_H-M   'P 1'
#
loop_
_entity.id
_entity.type
_entity.pdbx_description
1 polymer ?
#
loop_
_entity_poly.entity_id
_entity_poly.type
_entity_poly.pdbx_seq_one_letter_code
_entity_poly.pdbx_strand_id
1 'polypeptide(L)'
;MDGGTLTTYLSGIAPQGSAVSPVLANLFMHYAFDTWLTREYPGLEFERYADDAVVHCVTLRQAREVLAALENRMEEVGLRLHPDKTRIVYCKDWKRRGSYEHTSFTFLGYTFQAREAWSQRRKTRYTSFLPAISKDALNKISSEVRSWRLHKQVKATFHELARQVNPVVRGWIQYYGAFYGSKLIPLLLRINAYLLRWIRKKYRRFSSFKKAHACWQRITRQHPRLFAHWALNPRAW
;
A
#
# COMPACT_ATOMS: atom_id res chain seq x y z
N MET A 1 -53.54 2.88 25.41
CA MET A 1 -53.41 1.47 25.00
C MET A 1 -53.51 1.53 23.49
N ASP A 2 -52.45 1.48 22.70
CA ASP A 2 -51.37 0.48 22.74
C ASP A 2 -49.98 1.05 22.44
N GLY A 3 -48.99 0.38 23.02
CA GLY A 3 -47.59 0.80 23.10
C GLY A 3 -46.85 0.75 21.77
N GLY A 4 -46.27 1.89 21.39
CA GLY A 4 -45.16 1.96 20.44
C GLY A 4 -43.89 1.49 21.12
N THR A 5 -43.55 0.22 20.94
CA THR A 5 -42.31 -0.39 21.42
C THR A 5 -41.11 0.30 20.74
N LEU A 6 -40.47 1.23 21.46
CA LEU A 6 -39.16 1.78 21.10
C LEU A 6 -38.18 0.62 21.02
N THR A 7 -37.90 0.18 19.79
CA THR A 7 -36.97 -0.91 19.53
C THR A 7 -35.57 -0.36 19.68
N THR A 8 -34.96 -0.67 20.81
CA THR A 8 -33.58 -0.34 21.16
C THR A 8 -32.62 -0.99 20.16
N TYR A 9 -32.06 -0.23 19.22
CA TYR A 9 -30.95 -0.67 18.38
C TYR A 9 -29.65 -0.71 19.20
N LEU A 10 -29.54 -1.69 20.09
CA LEU A 10 -28.29 -2.11 20.71
C LEU A 10 -27.65 -3.18 19.80
N SER A 11 -26.40 -2.95 19.40
CA SER A 11 -25.56 -3.72 18.47
C SER A 11 -25.82 -3.49 16.96
N GLY A 12 -24.89 -2.77 16.33
CA GLY A 12 -24.78 -2.66 14.87
C GLY A 12 -25.65 -1.57 14.24
N ILE A 13 -25.15 -0.33 14.22
CA ILE A 13 -25.82 0.75 13.46
C ILE A 13 -25.75 0.43 11.95
N ALA A 14 -26.93 0.18 11.39
CA ALA A 14 -27.30 0.00 9.98
C ALA A 14 -27.05 -1.39 9.35
N PRO A 15 -27.97 -1.85 8.46
CA PRO A 15 -27.71 -3.01 7.59
C PRO A 15 -26.36 -2.82 6.89
N GLN A 16 -25.54 -3.88 6.84
CA GLN A 16 -24.24 -3.83 6.17
C GLN A 16 -24.42 -3.26 4.75
N GLY A 17 -23.89 -2.07 4.48
CA GLY A 17 -24.03 -1.38 3.19
C GLY A 17 -24.79 -0.05 3.19
N SER A 18 -25.27 0.45 4.34
CA SER A 18 -25.78 1.83 4.40
C SER A 18 -24.67 2.85 4.09
N ALA A 19 -24.91 3.73 3.12
CA ALA A 19 -23.98 4.80 2.72
C ALA A 19 -23.62 5.77 3.86
N VAL A 20 -24.43 5.80 4.93
CA VAL A 20 -24.25 6.69 6.09
C VAL A 20 -23.30 6.10 7.14
N SER A 21 -23.13 4.77 7.18
CA SER A 21 -22.32 4.08 8.18
C SER A 21 -20.86 4.56 8.24
N PRO A 22 -20.14 4.77 7.12
CA PRO A 22 -18.77 5.31 7.16
C PRO A 22 -18.68 6.73 7.72
N VAL A 23 -19.73 7.55 7.53
CA VAL A 23 -19.77 8.92 8.06
C VAL A 23 -19.95 8.88 9.58
N LEU A 24 -20.89 8.06 10.07
CA LEU A 24 -21.14 7.91 11.50
C LEU A 24 -19.93 7.32 12.23
N ALA A 25 -19.28 6.30 11.64
CA ALA A 25 -18.06 5.72 12.20
C ALA A 25 -16.94 6.77 12.32
N ASN A 26 -16.74 7.59 11.29
CA ASN A 26 -15.73 8.65 11.33
C ASN A 26 -16.08 9.77 12.31
N LEU A 27 -17.36 10.16 12.42
CA LEU A 27 -17.82 11.14 13.40
C LEU A 27 -17.60 10.64 14.82
N PHE A 28 -17.94 9.38 15.09
CA PHE A 28 -17.67 8.75 16.37
C PHE A 28 -16.16 8.75 16.68
N MET A 29 -15.34 8.25 15.76
CA MET A 29 -13.87 8.21 15.95
C MET A 29 -13.26 9.60 16.10
N HIS A 30 -13.85 10.64 15.51
CA HIS A 30 -13.39 12.01 15.69
C HIS A 30 -13.47 12.47 17.15
N TYR A 31 -14.53 12.10 17.88
CA TYR A 31 -14.66 12.46 19.30
C TYR A 31 -14.01 11.43 20.22
N ALA A 32 -14.15 10.15 19.91
CA ALA A 32 -13.63 9.05 20.72
C ALA A 32 -12.09 9.02 20.73
N PHE A 33 -11.46 9.33 19.59
CA PHE A 33 -10.02 9.26 19.39
C PHE A 33 -9.41 10.64 19.12
N ASP A 34 -9.74 11.31 18.00
CA ASP A 34 -8.98 12.47 17.52
C ASP A 34 -8.99 13.64 18.52
N THR A 35 -10.19 14.06 18.93
CA THR A 35 -10.40 15.19 19.84
C THR A 35 -9.88 14.88 21.23
N TRP A 36 -10.09 13.64 21.69
CA TRP A 36 -9.60 13.18 22.99
C TRP A 36 -8.06 13.18 23.03
N LEU A 37 -7.39 12.59 22.04
CA LEU A 37 -5.94 12.50 22.00
C LEU A 37 -5.30 13.89 21.92
N THR A 38 -5.90 14.80 21.14
CA THR A 38 -5.45 16.20 21.03
C THR A 38 -5.54 16.94 22.36
N ARG A 39 -6.58 16.65 23.16
CA ARG A 39 -6.81 17.31 24.46
C ARG A 39 -5.91 16.75 25.56
N GLU A 40 -5.83 15.43 25.69
CA GLU A 40 -5.06 14.78 26.76
C GLU A 40 -3.55 14.77 26.51
N TYR A 41 -3.13 14.75 25.23
CA TYR A 41 -1.73 14.77 24.84
C TYR A 41 -1.43 15.91 23.85
N PRO A 42 -1.46 17.19 24.31
CA PRO A 42 -1.16 18.32 23.44
C PRO A 42 0.23 18.19 22.80
N GLY A 43 0.29 18.36 21.47
CA GLY A 43 1.54 18.26 20.70
C GLY A 43 1.94 16.84 20.28
N LEU A 44 1.14 15.82 20.60
CA LEU A 44 1.30 14.48 20.04
C LEU A 44 0.75 14.44 18.62
N GLU A 45 1.61 14.09 17.66
CA GLU A 45 1.21 13.91 16.26
C GLU A 45 0.64 12.51 16.03
N PHE A 46 -0.34 12.40 15.15
CA PHE A 46 -0.92 11.13 14.74
C PHE A 46 -1.56 11.22 13.35
N GLU A 47 -1.70 10.08 12.70
CA GLU A 47 -2.46 9.92 11.46
C GLU A 47 -3.52 8.85 11.64
N ARG A 48 -4.77 9.17 11.30
CA ARG A 48 -5.88 8.21 11.31
C ARG A 48 -6.47 8.06 9.91
N TYR A 49 -6.79 6.81 9.56
CA TYR A 49 -7.56 6.47 8.38
C TYR A 49 -8.62 5.45 8.74
N ALA A 50 -9.88 5.88 8.78
CA ALA A 50 -10.99 5.10 9.33
C ALA A 50 -10.67 4.60 10.76
N ASP A 51 -10.54 3.29 10.94
CA ASP A 51 -10.24 2.59 12.19
C ASP A 51 -8.73 2.38 12.45
N ASP A 52 -7.88 2.48 11.43
CA ASP A 52 -6.44 2.35 11.58
C ASP A 52 -5.81 3.71 11.96
N ALA A 53 -4.95 3.72 12.97
CA ALA A 53 -4.22 4.93 13.40
C ALA A 53 -2.74 4.65 13.67
N VAL A 54 -1.90 5.66 13.46
CA VAL A 54 -0.48 5.70 13.82
C VAL A 54 -0.27 6.90 14.74
N VAL A 55 0.36 6.69 15.89
CA VAL A 55 0.61 7.75 16.88
C VAL A 55 2.12 7.92 17.07
N HIS A 56 2.60 9.15 16.94
CA HIS A 56 4.03 9.46 16.93
C HIS A 56 4.54 9.82 18.32
N CYS A 57 5.27 8.89 18.93
CA CYS A 57 5.91 9.10 20.23
C CYS A 57 7.42 9.30 20.08
N VAL A 58 7.99 10.21 20.88
CA VAL A 58 9.43 10.53 20.87
C VAL A 58 10.22 9.48 21.66
N THR A 59 9.63 8.91 22.70
CA THR A 59 10.26 7.92 23.58
C THR A 59 9.39 6.69 23.77
N LEU A 60 10.02 5.56 24.10
CA LEU A 60 9.30 4.33 24.46
C LEU A 60 8.43 4.52 25.71
N ARG A 61 8.88 5.35 26.68
CA ARG A 61 8.10 5.65 27.88
C ARG A 61 6.78 6.33 27.51
N GLN A 62 6.84 7.39 26.71
CA GLN A 62 5.66 8.09 26.19
C GLN A 62 4.76 7.14 25.40
N ALA A 63 5.34 6.27 24.55
CA ALA A 63 4.56 5.32 23.77
C ALA A 63 3.77 4.33 24.64
N ARG A 64 4.35 3.85 25.75
CA ARG A 64 3.67 2.96 26.71
C ARG A 64 2.56 3.68 27.47
N GLU A 65 2.84 4.90 27.91
CA GLU A 65 1.87 5.74 28.62
C GLU A 65 0.65 6.04 27.76
N VAL A 66 0.88 6.52 26.53
CA VAL A 66 -0.19 6.83 25.57
C VAL A 66 -0.97 5.57 25.18
N LEU A 67 -0.29 4.44 24.99
CA LEU A 67 -0.96 3.18 24.66
C LEU A 67 -1.91 2.74 25.79
N ALA A 68 -1.44 2.76 27.04
CA ALA A 68 -2.28 2.39 28.18
C ALA A 68 -3.49 3.34 28.34
N ALA A 69 -3.30 4.64 28.12
CA ALA A 69 -4.40 5.61 28.15
C ALA A 69 -5.39 5.40 27.00
N LEU A 70 -4.91 5.08 25.80
CA LEU A 70 -5.75 4.73 24.66
C LEU A 70 -6.53 3.43 24.90
N GLU A 71 -5.93 2.41 25.50
CA GLU A 71 -6.62 1.17 25.88
C GLU A 71 -7.82 1.46 26.80
N ASN A 72 -7.58 2.20 27.89
CA ASN A 72 -8.64 2.61 28.82
C ASN A 72 -9.70 3.44 28.10
N ARG A 73 -9.28 4.41 27.28
CA ARG A 73 -10.20 5.30 26.57
C ARG A 73 -11.08 4.54 25.58
N MET A 74 -10.51 3.60 24.82
CA MET A 74 -11.29 2.80 23.89
C MET A 74 -12.32 1.95 24.64
N GLU A 75 -11.96 1.38 25.79
CA GLU A 75 -12.89 0.61 26.62
C GLU A 75 -14.04 1.46 27.18
N GLU A 76 -13.76 2.69 27.65
CA GLU A 76 -14.79 3.64 28.10
C GLU A 76 -15.86 3.93 27.04
N VAL A 77 -15.47 3.94 25.76
CA VAL A 77 -16.38 4.20 24.65
C VAL A 77 -16.93 2.92 24.01
N GLY A 78 -16.72 1.77 24.64
CA GLY A 78 -17.24 0.47 24.20
C GLY A 78 -16.48 -0.16 23.03
N LEU A 79 -15.24 0.28 22.77
CA LEU A 79 -14.34 -0.28 21.77
C LEU A 79 -13.20 -1.06 22.42
N ARG A 80 -12.48 -1.86 21.62
CA ARG A 80 -11.26 -2.54 22.05
C ARG A 80 -10.19 -2.39 20.97
N LEU A 81 -8.97 -2.08 21.39
CA LEU A 81 -7.82 -2.12 20.50
C LEU A 81 -7.54 -3.58 20.10
N HIS A 82 -7.20 -3.79 18.84
CA HIS A 82 -6.92 -5.14 18.35
C HIS A 82 -5.54 -5.59 18.86
N PRO A 83 -5.43 -6.69 19.64
CA PRO A 83 -4.19 -7.06 20.33
C PRO A 83 -3.04 -7.34 19.36
N ASP A 84 -3.30 -8.04 18.26
CA ASP A 84 -2.23 -8.38 17.30
C ASP A 84 -1.81 -7.22 16.38
N LYS A 85 -2.68 -6.21 16.21
CA LYS A 85 -2.38 -5.06 15.35
C LYS A 85 -1.66 -3.96 16.13
N THR A 86 -2.08 -3.76 17.38
CA THR A 86 -1.62 -2.68 18.26
C THR A 86 -0.24 -3.02 18.80
N ARG A 87 0.76 -2.24 18.40
CA ARG A 87 2.15 -2.47 18.81
C ARG A 87 2.95 -1.19 18.79
N ILE A 88 3.95 -1.11 19.66
CA ILE A 88 4.94 -0.02 19.63
C ILE A 88 6.06 -0.42 18.66
N VAL A 89 6.32 0.43 17.67
CA VAL A 89 7.37 0.19 16.66
C VAL A 89 8.50 1.17 16.80
N TYR A 90 9.73 0.65 16.86
CA TYR A 90 10.92 1.46 16.83
C TYR A 90 11.26 1.89 15.41
N CYS A 91 11.06 3.18 15.13
CA CYS A 91 11.41 3.79 13.85
C CYS A 91 12.93 3.99 13.73
N LYS A 92 13.63 2.93 13.31
CA LYS A 92 15.09 2.88 13.16
C LYS A 92 15.58 3.74 11.99
N ASP A 93 16.58 4.58 12.26
CA ASP A 93 17.25 5.44 11.27
C ASP A 93 18.77 5.52 11.55
N TRP A 94 19.49 6.38 10.83
CA TRP A 94 20.94 6.52 10.98
C TRP A 94 21.40 7.03 12.36
N LYS A 95 20.55 7.75 13.11
CA LYS A 95 20.82 8.23 14.49
C LYS A 95 20.38 7.21 15.53
N ARG A 96 19.28 6.51 15.26
CA ARG A 96 18.59 5.58 16.15
C ARG A 96 19.13 4.16 15.97
N ARG A 97 20.18 3.81 16.72
CA ARG A 97 20.89 2.52 16.58
C ARG A 97 20.40 1.39 17.48
N GLY A 98 19.34 1.61 18.26
CA GLY A 98 18.79 0.61 19.17
C GLY A 98 18.34 -0.67 18.47
N SER A 99 18.20 -1.72 19.28
CA SER A 99 17.61 -3.00 18.89
C SER A 99 16.30 -3.18 19.63
N TYR A 100 15.24 -3.46 18.87
CA TYR A 100 13.88 -3.62 19.38
C TYR A 100 13.23 -4.74 18.57
N GLU A 101 12.27 -5.43 19.18
CA GLU A 101 11.55 -6.54 18.55
C GLU A 101 10.80 -6.08 17.28
N HIS A 102 10.07 -4.96 17.37
CA HIS A 102 9.32 -4.41 16.26
C HIS A 102 10.02 -3.19 15.68
N THR A 103 10.42 -3.28 14.42
CA THR A 103 11.11 -2.20 13.67
C THR A 103 10.47 -1.90 12.32
N SER A 104 9.26 -2.41 12.11
CA SER A 104 8.46 -2.13 10.92
C SER A 104 6.98 -2.25 11.22
N PHE A 105 6.15 -1.54 10.47
CA PHE A 105 4.70 -1.70 10.46
C PHE A 105 4.16 -1.48 9.05
N THR A 106 2.94 -1.95 8.81
CA THR A 106 2.23 -1.69 7.56
C THR A 106 1.05 -0.77 7.82
N PHE A 107 0.92 0.29 7.03
CA PHE A 107 -0.19 1.24 7.08
C PHE A 107 -0.60 1.57 5.65
N LEU A 108 -1.90 1.48 5.34
CA LEU A 108 -2.48 1.77 4.01
C LEU A 108 -1.78 1.09 2.82
N GLY A 109 -1.31 -0.15 3.02
CA GLY A 109 -0.62 -0.92 1.97
C GLY A 109 0.85 -0.58 1.79
N TYR A 110 1.45 0.25 2.65
CA TYR A 110 2.89 0.51 2.70
C TYR A 110 3.50 -0.06 3.96
N THR A 111 4.63 -0.76 3.83
CA THR A 111 5.45 -1.16 4.96
C THR A 111 6.55 -0.13 5.21
N PHE A 112 6.45 0.52 6.36
CA PHE A 112 7.44 1.45 6.89
C PHE A 112 8.51 0.66 7.64
N GLN A 113 9.77 0.87 7.28
CA GLN A 113 10.92 0.24 7.93
C GLN A 113 12.21 1.01 7.60
N ALA A 114 13.31 0.65 8.25
CA ALA A 114 14.64 1.14 7.89
C ALA A 114 14.99 0.77 6.43
N ARG A 115 15.31 1.77 5.62
CA ARG A 115 15.71 1.65 4.20
C ARG A 115 16.84 2.63 3.88
N GLU A 116 17.59 2.31 2.83
CA GLU A 116 18.62 3.20 2.30
C GLU A 116 17.97 4.39 1.58
N ALA A 117 18.45 5.59 1.88
CA ALA A 117 18.06 6.84 1.27
C ALA A 117 19.29 7.58 0.74
N TRP A 118 19.12 8.39 -0.31
CA TRP A 118 20.18 9.24 -0.84
C TRP A 118 20.04 10.66 -0.31
N SER A 119 21.09 11.20 0.31
CA SER A 119 21.14 12.60 0.70
C SER A 119 21.78 13.43 -0.40
N GLN A 120 21.00 14.27 -1.08
CA GLN A 120 21.53 15.22 -2.07
C GLN A 120 22.55 16.17 -1.44
N ARG A 121 22.27 16.65 -0.22
CA ARG A 121 23.14 17.58 0.52
C ARG A 121 24.49 16.97 0.88
N ARG A 122 24.51 15.72 1.37
CA ARG A 122 25.73 15.04 1.81
C ARG A 122 26.39 14.19 0.72
N LYS A 123 25.76 14.08 -0.45
CA LYS A 123 26.14 13.16 -1.55
C LYS A 123 26.46 11.76 -1.05
N THR A 124 25.69 11.26 -0.09
CA THR A 124 25.92 9.96 0.55
C THR A 124 24.63 9.22 0.84
N ARG A 125 24.75 7.90 0.97
CA ARG A 125 23.68 7.01 1.37
C ARG A 125 23.56 6.99 2.88
N TYR A 126 22.33 6.97 3.39
CA TYR A 126 22.05 6.88 4.82
C TYR A 126 20.79 6.06 5.08
N THR A 127 20.66 5.52 6.28
CA THR A 127 19.46 4.80 6.68
C THR A 127 18.39 5.78 7.15
N SER A 128 17.20 5.66 6.59
CA SER A 128 16.00 6.40 6.98
C SER A 128 14.82 5.45 7.13
N PHE A 129 13.80 5.87 7.85
CA PHE A 129 12.58 5.08 8.04
C PHE A 129 11.59 5.44 6.94
N LEU A 130 11.45 4.59 5.92
CA LEU A 130 10.75 4.93 4.68
C LEU A 130 9.67 3.91 4.29
N PRO A 131 8.51 4.38 3.79
CA PRO A 131 7.47 3.51 3.25
C PRO A 131 7.87 2.95 1.89
N ALA A 132 7.43 1.71 1.63
CA ALA A 132 7.37 1.12 0.30
C ALA A 132 6.18 0.16 0.25
N ILE A 133 5.72 -0.22 -0.94
CA ILE A 133 4.64 -1.22 -1.10
C ILE A 133 4.83 -2.43 -0.17
N SER A 134 3.77 -2.79 0.55
CA SER A 134 3.80 -3.93 1.48
C SER A 134 3.90 -5.26 0.74
N LYS A 135 4.38 -6.29 1.44
CA LYS A 135 4.47 -7.65 0.88
C LYS A 135 3.10 -8.17 0.47
N ASP A 136 2.06 -7.90 1.26
CA ASP A 136 0.70 -8.38 0.99
C ASP A 136 0.08 -7.66 -0.20
N ALA A 137 0.26 -6.34 -0.30
CA ALA A 137 -0.14 -5.58 -1.47
C ALA A 137 0.58 -6.09 -2.72
N LEU A 138 1.90 -6.31 -2.64
CA LEU A 138 2.71 -6.85 -3.74
C LEU A 138 2.27 -8.26 -4.15
N ASN A 139 1.90 -9.10 -3.20
CA ASN A 139 1.37 -10.45 -3.45
C ASN A 139 0.01 -10.38 -4.15
N LYS A 140 -0.90 -9.52 -3.68
CA LYS A 140 -2.23 -9.32 -4.29
C LYS A 140 -2.11 -8.89 -5.75
N ILE A 141 -1.33 -7.84 -6.04
CA ILE A 141 -1.14 -7.38 -7.41
C ILE A 141 -0.33 -8.38 -8.26
N SER A 142 0.60 -9.12 -7.66
CA SER A 142 1.30 -10.22 -8.38
C SER A 142 0.36 -11.33 -8.79
N SER A 143 -0.62 -11.66 -7.94
CA SER A 143 -1.67 -12.65 -8.23
C SER A 143 -2.56 -12.16 -9.37
N GLU A 144 -2.93 -10.88 -9.34
CA GLU A 144 -3.71 -10.23 -10.40
C GLU A 144 -2.97 -10.26 -11.76
N VAL A 145 -1.69 -9.88 -11.79
CA VAL A 145 -0.87 -9.98 -13.02
C VAL A 145 -0.84 -11.43 -13.55
N ARG A 146 -0.78 -12.42 -12.66
CA ARG A 146 -0.79 -13.84 -13.05
C ARG A 146 -2.16 -14.26 -13.61
N SER A 147 -3.26 -13.75 -13.06
CA SER A 147 -4.63 -14.09 -13.44
C SER A 147 -4.94 -13.65 -14.89
N TRP A 148 -4.37 -12.54 -15.35
CA TRP A 148 -4.53 -12.04 -16.72
C TRP A 148 -4.09 -13.02 -17.80
N ARG A 149 -3.19 -13.95 -17.46
CA ARG A 149 -2.66 -14.98 -18.36
C ARG A 149 -2.26 -14.41 -19.73
N LEU A 150 -1.65 -13.22 -19.77
CA LEU A 150 -1.38 -12.46 -21.01
C LEU A 150 -0.75 -13.32 -22.11
N HIS A 151 0.21 -14.17 -21.73
CA HIS A 151 0.89 -15.12 -22.62
C HIS A 151 -0.02 -16.15 -23.34
N LYS A 152 -1.26 -16.37 -22.88
CA LYS A 152 -2.25 -17.24 -23.53
C LYS A 152 -3.18 -16.49 -24.49
N GLN A 153 -3.23 -15.17 -24.43
CA GLN A 153 -4.13 -14.34 -25.24
C GLN A 153 -3.60 -14.11 -26.67
N VAL A 154 -3.28 -15.18 -27.41
CA VAL A 154 -2.59 -15.09 -28.72
C VAL A 154 -3.42 -14.39 -29.80
N LYS A 155 -4.75 -14.34 -29.66
CA LYS A 155 -5.66 -13.64 -30.58
C LYS A 155 -5.56 -12.13 -30.45
N ALA A 156 -5.34 -11.61 -29.24
CA ALA A 156 -5.26 -10.18 -28.98
C ALA A 156 -4.10 -9.51 -29.75
N THR A 157 -4.15 -8.20 -29.95
CA THR A 157 -3.05 -7.37 -30.45
C THR A 157 -2.29 -6.71 -29.31
N PHE A 158 -1.14 -6.11 -29.62
CA PHE A 158 -0.37 -5.35 -28.63
C PHE A 158 -1.17 -4.18 -28.02
N HIS A 159 -1.97 -3.49 -28.84
CA HIS A 159 -2.84 -2.39 -28.39
C HIS A 159 -4.00 -2.87 -27.53
N GLU A 160 -4.57 -4.05 -27.81
CA GLU A 160 -5.61 -4.65 -26.96
C GLU A 160 -5.07 -5.05 -25.59
N LEU A 161 -3.90 -5.70 -25.55
CA LEU A 161 -3.24 -6.00 -24.28
C LEU A 161 -2.93 -4.73 -23.49
N ALA A 162 -2.45 -3.68 -24.15
CA ALA A 162 -2.21 -2.39 -23.53
C ALA A 162 -3.49 -1.76 -22.98
N ARG A 163 -4.61 -1.77 -23.74
CA ARG A 163 -5.92 -1.26 -23.28
C ARG A 163 -6.41 -1.98 -22.02
N GLN A 164 -6.20 -3.30 -21.93
CA GLN A 164 -6.57 -4.09 -20.75
C GLN A 164 -5.67 -3.78 -19.54
N VAL A 165 -4.35 -3.72 -19.74
CA VAL A 165 -3.36 -3.65 -18.65
C VAL A 165 -3.17 -2.23 -18.11
N ASN A 166 -3.21 -1.22 -18.98
CA ASN A 166 -2.80 0.14 -18.64
C ASN A 166 -3.64 0.82 -17.55
N PRO A 167 -4.99 0.69 -17.51
CA PRO A 167 -5.77 1.33 -16.44
C PRO A 167 -5.35 0.83 -15.05
N VAL A 168 -5.20 -0.50 -14.91
CA VAL A 168 -4.83 -1.12 -13.62
C VAL A 168 -3.40 -0.79 -13.23
N VAL A 169 -2.46 -0.94 -14.16
CA VAL A 169 -1.04 -0.65 -13.88
C VAL A 169 -0.81 0.83 -13.60
N ARG A 170 -1.53 1.75 -14.26
CA ARG A 170 -1.48 3.18 -13.93
C ARG A 170 -1.93 3.44 -12.50
N GLY A 171 -3.02 2.82 -12.05
CA GLY A 171 -3.47 2.93 -10.67
C GLY A 171 -2.42 2.44 -9.67
N TRP A 172 -1.78 1.29 -9.95
CA TRP A 172 -0.72 0.78 -9.08
C TRP A 172 0.52 1.67 -9.06
N ILE A 173 0.91 2.23 -10.21
CA ILE A 173 2.03 3.17 -10.29
C ILE A 173 1.71 4.45 -9.52
N GLN A 174 0.51 5.01 -9.71
CA GLN A 174 0.12 6.26 -9.08
C GLN A 174 0.06 6.12 -7.55
N TYR A 175 -0.50 5.01 -7.07
CA TYR A 175 -0.57 4.72 -5.66
C TYR A 175 0.81 4.25 -5.15
N TYR A 176 1.18 3.00 -5.40
CA TYR A 176 2.39 2.38 -4.82
C TYR A 176 3.72 2.95 -5.32
N GLY A 177 3.74 3.72 -6.42
CA GLY A 177 4.92 4.42 -6.89
C GLY A 177 5.20 5.75 -6.17
N ALA A 178 4.27 6.27 -5.38
CA ALA A 178 4.43 7.53 -4.64
C ALA A 178 5.63 7.51 -3.68
N PHE A 179 5.91 6.36 -3.06
CA PHE A 179 7.02 6.19 -2.13
C PHE A 179 7.88 4.99 -2.48
N TYR A 180 9.20 5.20 -2.55
CA TYR A 180 10.19 4.15 -2.80
C TYR A 180 9.79 3.27 -4.02
N GLY A 181 9.37 3.93 -5.11
CA GLY A 181 8.82 3.28 -6.31
C GLY A 181 9.75 2.25 -6.97
N SER A 182 11.05 2.28 -6.64
CA SER A 182 12.01 1.24 -7.04
C SER A 182 11.60 -0.17 -6.61
N LYS A 183 10.84 -0.33 -5.51
CA LYS A 183 10.31 -1.63 -5.06
C LYS A 183 9.18 -2.16 -5.94
N LEU A 184 8.54 -1.31 -6.74
CA LEU A 184 7.52 -1.72 -7.71
C LEU A 184 8.14 -2.24 -9.02
N ILE A 185 9.36 -1.81 -9.36
CA ILE A 185 10.03 -2.15 -10.63
C ILE A 185 10.05 -3.66 -10.92
N PRO A 186 10.44 -4.56 -9.99
CA PRO A 186 10.47 -6.00 -10.28
C PRO A 186 9.12 -6.58 -10.71
N LEU A 187 8.01 -6.06 -10.17
CA LEU A 187 6.66 -6.44 -10.61
C LEU A 187 6.39 -5.98 -12.05
N LEU A 188 6.72 -4.73 -12.36
CA LEU A 188 6.51 -4.17 -13.70
C LEU A 188 7.33 -4.93 -14.76
N LEU A 189 8.54 -5.35 -14.42
CA LEU A 189 9.36 -6.22 -15.27
C LEU A 189 8.76 -7.62 -15.45
N ARG A 190 8.04 -8.14 -14.45
CA ARG A 190 7.31 -9.41 -14.58
C ARG A 190 6.19 -9.31 -15.62
N ILE A 191 5.52 -8.16 -15.73
CA ILE A 191 4.54 -7.90 -16.79
C ILE A 191 5.24 -7.96 -18.17
N ASN A 192 6.40 -7.32 -18.32
CA ASN A 192 7.21 -7.42 -19.55
C ASN A 192 7.57 -8.87 -19.89
N ALA A 193 7.94 -9.68 -18.91
CA ALA A 193 8.22 -11.09 -19.13
C ALA A 193 6.99 -11.86 -19.67
N TYR A 194 5.77 -11.53 -19.21
CA TYR A 194 4.55 -12.11 -19.77
C TYR A 194 4.28 -11.66 -21.21
N LEU A 195 4.51 -10.38 -21.52
CA LEU A 195 4.38 -9.85 -22.88
C LEU A 195 5.41 -10.47 -23.83
N LEU A 196 6.65 -10.65 -23.40
CA LEU A 196 7.68 -11.33 -24.18
C LEU A 196 7.31 -12.81 -24.44
N ARG A 197 6.78 -13.52 -23.44
CA ARG A 197 6.22 -14.87 -23.62
C ARG A 197 5.04 -14.87 -24.61
N TRP A 198 4.20 -13.86 -24.56
CA TRP A 198 3.10 -13.70 -25.51
C TRP A 198 3.61 -13.52 -26.96
N ILE A 199 4.65 -12.70 -27.21
CA ILE A 199 5.25 -12.56 -28.54
C ILE A 199 5.67 -13.92 -29.10
N ARG A 200 6.40 -14.69 -28.26
CA ARG A 200 6.93 -16.01 -28.64
C ARG A 200 5.82 -17.01 -28.98
N LYS A 201 4.67 -16.94 -28.29
CA LYS A 201 3.52 -17.81 -28.52
C LYS A 201 2.66 -17.37 -29.71
N LYS A 202 2.46 -16.07 -29.90
CA LYS A 202 1.64 -15.53 -31.00
C LYS A 202 2.34 -15.69 -32.36
N TYR A 203 3.65 -15.45 -32.42
CA TYR A 203 4.40 -15.42 -33.68
C TYR A 203 5.45 -16.53 -33.72
N ARG A 204 5.17 -17.60 -34.49
CA ARG A 204 6.09 -18.74 -34.65
C ARG A 204 7.50 -18.31 -35.10
N ARG A 205 7.62 -17.28 -35.94
CA ARG A 205 8.91 -16.71 -36.38
C ARG A 205 9.77 -16.11 -35.26
N PHE A 206 9.16 -15.78 -34.12
CA PHE A 206 9.80 -15.26 -32.93
C PHE A 206 9.85 -16.29 -31.78
N SER A 207 9.83 -17.59 -32.08
CA SER A 207 9.90 -18.65 -31.07
C SER A 207 11.20 -18.61 -30.25
N SER A 208 12.31 -18.26 -30.89
CA SER A 208 13.62 -18.04 -30.25
C SER A 208 13.61 -16.76 -29.40
N PHE A 209 14.19 -16.85 -28.20
CA PHE A 209 14.30 -15.71 -27.29
C PHE A 209 15.03 -14.53 -27.94
N LYS A 210 16.13 -14.75 -28.65
CA LYS A 210 16.90 -13.69 -29.33
C LYS A 210 16.04 -12.92 -30.34
N LYS A 211 15.26 -13.64 -31.15
CA LYS A 211 14.35 -13.04 -32.15
C LYS A 211 13.19 -12.30 -31.49
N ALA A 212 12.60 -12.86 -30.44
CA ALA A 212 11.54 -12.20 -29.67
C ALA A 212 12.03 -10.92 -28.97
N HIS A 213 13.24 -10.96 -28.41
CA HIS A 213 13.86 -9.83 -27.75
C HIS A 213 14.19 -8.70 -28.72
N ALA A 214 14.73 -9.02 -29.90
CA ALA A 214 14.94 -8.03 -30.95
C ALA A 214 13.62 -7.39 -31.41
N CYS A 215 12.55 -8.18 -31.53
CA CYS A 215 11.21 -7.68 -31.84
C CYS A 215 10.68 -6.77 -30.71
N TRP A 216 10.84 -7.18 -29.46
CA TRP A 216 10.49 -6.40 -28.28
C TRP A 216 11.21 -5.03 -28.26
N GLN A 217 12.53 -5.01 -28.43
CA GLN A 217 13.32 -3.77 -28.48
C GLN A 217 12.88 -2.84 -29.61
N ARG A 218 12.51 -3.39 -30.78
CA ARG A 218 11.97 -2.58 -31.88
C ARG A 218 10.63 -1.94 -31.49
N ILE A 219 9.73 -2.70 -30.86
CA ILE A 219 8.41 -2.21 -30.43
C ILE A 219 8.54 -1.16 -29.32
N THR A 220 9.39 -1.39 -28.32
CA THR A 220 9.58 -0.43 -27.22
C THR A 220 10.23 0.88 -27.71
N ARG A 221 11.07 0.83 -28.74
CA ARG A 221 11.61 2.04 -29.40
C ARG A 221 10.57 2.79 -30.22
N GLN A 222 9.73 2.07 -30.98
CA GLN A 222 8.70 2.67 -31.82
C GLN A 222 7.51 3.22 -31.01
N HIS A 223 7.14 2.54 -29.93
CA HIS A 223 6.00 2.88 -29.08
C HIS A 223 6.37 2.86 -27.60
N PRO A 224 7.24 3.78 -27.13
CA PRO A 224 7.79 3.76 -25.76
C PRO A 224 6.74 3.97 -24.66
N ARG A 225 5.54 4.44 -25.01
CA ARG A 225 4.44 4.68 -24.08
C ARG A 225 3.25 3.73 -24.27
N LEU A 226 3.40 2.67 -25.07
CA LEU A 226 2.32 1.71 -25.31
C LEU A 226 1.82 1.08 -24.01
N PHE A 227 2.75 0.72 -23.11
CA PHE A 227 2.40 0.31 -21.76
C PHE A 227 2.81 1.37 -20.74
N ALA A 228 1.94 1.62 -19.77
CA ALA A 228 2.12 2.70 -18.80
C ALA A 228 3.44 2.59 -18.02
N HIS A 229 3.84 1.37 -17.63
CA HIS A 229 5.07 1.15 -16.87
C HIS A 229 6.35 1.32 -17.69
N TRP A 230 6.26 1.47 -19.02
CA TRP A 230 7.44 1.68 -19.84
C TRP A 230 8.09 3.04 -19.68
N ALA A 231 7.33 4.05 -19.26
CA ALA A 231 7.91 5.35 -18.94
C ALA A 231 8.83 5.32 -17.70
N LEU A 232 8.63 4.38 -16.78
CA LEU A 232 9.31 4.37 -15.47
C LEU A 232 10.72 3.77 -15.48
N ASN A 233 11.06 2.98 -16.49
CA ASN A 233 12.40 2.41 -16.60
C ASN A 233 12.81 2.25 -18.07
N PRO A 234 13.26 3.34 -18.72
CA PRO A 234 13.69 3.31 -20.11
C PRO A 234 14.91 2.42 -20.39
N ARG A 235 15.57 1.90 -19.35
CA ARG A 235 16.81 1.10 -19.45
C ARG A 235 16.59 -0.40 -19.20
N ALA A 236 15.36 -0.84 -18.90
CA ALA A 236 15.07 -2.24 -18.58
C ALA A 236 14.52 -3.05 -19.77
N TRP A 237 14.86 -2.64 -21.01
CA TRP A 237 14.42 -3.29 -22.26
C TRP A 237 15.47 -4.17 -22.90
#